data_AF-A0A553HT65-F1
#
_entry.id   AF-A0A553HT65-F1
#
_cell.length_a   1.000
_cell.length_b   1.000
_cell.length_c   1.000
_cell.angle_alpha   90.00
_cell.angle_beta   90.00
_cell.angle_gamma   90.00
#
_symmetry.space_group_name_H-M   'P 1'
#
loop_
_entity.id
_entity.type
_entity.pdbx_description
1 polymer ?
#
loop_
_entity_poly.entity_id
_entity_poly.type
_entity_poly.pdbx_seq_one_letter_code
_entity_poly.pdbx_strand_id
1 'polypeptide(L)'
;MASSTFPDTFKKSYVDSANYPLNLAYVMPITSPKLLEGLHEHLNETSTKLFVENEKDVEIPWRDLGVGPALELQKLNIHSTEKLAEMMGFKIDESTLAVTAYRRDPQCRFIYISGQTSLSALDVTRQIFTKILSFHQVMPAYLDFVMAFGQQEEPKDLRFSSFKKQVSLAPSVRMPNIPELDRSGQQFQLCYNLKHIARKDNVGFSNIRQAAFHHQFDVITGKTLWIVTAGRRDLQERYKDLTGEGAKVESKSFKTPIECFRSSLAAHTMFCAWAIENWRWYIKSLENNLEAATRLTILGPRGEGEHHQEYQPGDLQTLQSHEDVVHETLAALEANMRVFSSLQKFYSCLKKNEHFPLRRDGAEYIDLFTDQVGEFISDIEHLVQRASTLLKITDGRKQLVVQHFQSQSTENMEKMNSNMEKEAILMRIITIVTLIYLPATFVSFLLHRNDEMVTGSATFDSNHAALSLGVESSDKATVA
;
A
#
# COMPACT_ATOMS: atom_id res chain seq x y z
N MET A 1 46.14 -25.18 -10.78
CA MET A 1 44.96 -24.49 -10.22
C MET A 1 45.42 -23.10 -9.81
N ALA A 2 45.20 -22.08 -10.64
CA ALA A 2 45.54 -20.71 -10.26
C ALA A 2 44.48 -20.25 -9.25
N SER A 3 44.89 -19.93 -8.02
CA SER A 3 44.02 -19.29 -7.05
C SER A 3 43.74 -17.86 -7.55
N SER A 4 42.66 -17.68 -8.29
CA SER A 4 42.20 -16.37 -8.72
C SER A 4 41.49 -15.71 -7.54
N THR A 5 42.15 -14.74 -6.94
CA THR A 5 41.71 -14.06 -5.73
C THR A 5 40.76 -12.92 -6.10
N PHE A 6 39.54 -12.95 -5.54
CA PHE A 6 38.61 -11.82 -5.64
C PHE A 6 39.26 -10.48 -5.26
N PRO A 7 38.77 -9.34 -5.80
CA PRO A 7 39.18 -8.03 -5.33
C PRO A 7 38.94 -7.89 -3.82
N ASP A 8 39.93 -7.39 -3.08
CA ASP A 8 39.82 -7.29 -1.61
C ASP A 8 38.68 -6.37 -1.17
N THR A 9 38.35 -5.35 -1.98
CA THR A 9 37.19 -4.48 -1.75
C THR A 9 35.88 -5.27 -1.81
N PHE A 10 35.74 -6.20 -2.75
CA PHE A 10 34.56 -7.06 -2.87
C PHE A 10 34.47 -8.06 -1.71
N LYS A 11 35.60 -8.66 -1.29
CA LYS A 11 35.63 -9.56 -0.13
C LYS A 11 35.20 -8.83 1.15
N LYS A 12 35.79 -7.66 1.39
CA LYS A 12 35.47 -6.82 2.55
C LYS A 12 33.99 -6.41 2.54
N SER A 13 33.46 -6.05 1.37
CA SER A 13 32.05 -5.75 1.20
C SER A 13 31.17 -6.91 1.66
N TYR A 14 31.43 -8.14 1.21
CA TYR A 14 30.61 -9.28 1.61
C TYR A 14 30.75 -9.64 3.10
N VAL A 15 31.97 -9.62 3.66
CA VAL A 15 32.19 -9.88 5.09
C VAL A 15 31.43 -8.87 5.95
N ASP A 16 31.45 -7.60 5.54
CA ASP A 16 30.81 -6.50 6.25
C ASP A 16 29.33 -6.30 5.84
N SER A 17 28.64 -7.37 5.41
CA SER A 17 27.26 -7.28 4.91
C SER A 17 26.27 -6.72 5.92
N ALA A 18 26.55 -6.78 7.22
CA ALA A 18 25.70 -6.18 8.25
C ALA A 18 25.57 -4.65 8.07
N ASN A 19 26.62 -4.00 7.54
CA ASN A 19 26.69 -2.56 7.34
C ASN A 19 26.11 -2.09 5.99
N TYR A 20 25.36 -2.92 5.27
CA TYR A 20 24.70 -2.48 4.03
C TYR A 20 23.80 -1.25 4.25
N PRO A 21 23.84 -0.23 3.37
CA PRO A 21 24.60 -0.13 2.11
C PRO A 21 26.02 0.47 2.21
N LEU A 22 26.53 0.79 3.41
CA LEU A 22 27.85 1.44 3.61
C LEU A 22 29.02 0.54 3.19
N ASN A 23 28.82 -0.77 3.24
CA ASN A 23 29.82 -1.78 2.91
C ASN A 23 29.98 -2.02 1.39
N LEU A 24 29.20 -1.38 0.52
CA LEU A 24 29.28 -1.63 -0.92
C LEU A 24 30.70 -1.36 -1.44
N ALA A 25 31.26 -2.32 -2.16
CA ALA A 25 32.62 -2.21 -2.71
C ALA A 25 32.72 -1.07 -3.72
N TYR A 26 31.60 -0.79 -4.39
CA TYR A 26 31.53 0.14 -5.51
C TYR A 26 30.28 0.99 -5.40
N VAL A 27 30.50 2.27 -5.12
CA VAL A 27 29.48 3.29 -5.05
C VAL A 27 29.76 4.29 -6.17
N MET A 28 28.71 4.73 -6.88
CA MET A 28 28.89 5.73 -7.94
C MET A 28 29.48 7.02 -7.36
N PRO A 29 30.38 7.72 -8.07
CA PRO A 29 31.03 8.94 -7.56
C PRO A 29 30.06 10.04 -7.13
N ILE A 30 28.85 10.05 -7.70
CA ILE A 30 27.80 11.04 -7.42
C ILE A 30 26.95 10.71 -6.18
N THR A 31 27.12 9.53 -5.59
CA THR A 31 26.32 9.12 -4.43
C THR A 31 26.89 9.75 -3.16
N SER A 32 26.07 10.51 -2.45
CA SER A 32 26.45 11.15 -1.19
C SER A 32 26.65 10.10 -0.07
N PRO A 33 27.76 10.12 0.68
CA PRO A 33 27.95 9.25 1.84
C PRO A 33 26.85 9.38 2.89
N LYS A 34 26.39 10.62 3.16
CA LYS A 34 25.29 10.90 4.10
C LYS A 34 23.97 10.22 3.71
N LEU A 35 23.73 10.05 2.41
CA LEU A 35 22.55 9.33 1.93
C LEU A 35 22.64 7.84 2.31
N LEU A 36 23.83 7.24 2.22
CA LEU A 36 24.05 5.84 2.59
C LEU A 36 23.92 5.63 4.10
N GLU A 37 24.44 6.57 4.90
CA GLU A 37 24.29 6.58 6.36
C GLU A 37 22.81 6.63 6.73
N GLY A 38 22.06 7.57 6.14
CA GLY A 38 20.61 7.66 6.35
C GLY A 38 19.89 6.36 5.98
N LEU A 39 20.18 5.78 4.81
CA LEU A 39 19.57 4.50 4.42
C LEU A 39 19.90 3.35 5.38
N HIS A 40 21.13 3.31 5.91
CA HIS A 40 21.54 2.32 6.89
C HIS A 40 20.76 2.47 8.20
N GLU A 41 20.65 3.70 8.71
CA GLU A 41 19.88 4.03 9.93
C GLU A 41 18.41 3.65 9.79
N HIS A 42 17.75 4.07 8.71
CA HIS A 42 16.34 3.72 8.46
C HIS A 42 16.13 2.21 8.35
N LEU A 43 17.09 1.47 7.77
CA LEU A 43 17.01 0.02 7.68
C LEU A 43 17.12 -0.64 9.07
N ASN A 44 17.93 -0.09 9.97
CA ASN A 44 18.04 -0.56 11.34
C ASN A 44 16.76 -0.27 12.14
N GLU A 45 16.19 0.93 12.02
CA GLU A 45 14.95 1.31 12.68
C GLU A 45 13.75 0.46 12.25
N THR A 46 13.67 0.14 10.96
CA THR A 46 12.55 -0.63 10.39
C THR A 46 12.75 -2.15 10.47
N SER A 47 13.94 -2.62 10.86
CA SER A 47 14.34 -4.04 10.76
C SER A 47 13.39 -5.01 11.45
N THR A 48 12.89 -4.65 12.65
CA THR A 48 12.02 -5.52 13.47
C THR A 48 10.63 -5.72 12.85
N LYS A 49 10.16 -4.77 12.05
CA LYS A 49 8.87 -4.86 11.35
C LYS A 49 9.02 -5.43 9.95
N LEU A 50 10.16 -5.16 9.32
CA LEU A 50 10.41 -5.51 7.93
C LEU A 50 10.78 -6.99 7.74
N PHE A 51 11.52 -7.58 8.68
CA PHE A 51 12.09 -8.92 8.55
C PHE A 51 11.54 -9.89 9.59
N VAL A 52 11.53 -11.18 9.26
CA VAL A 52 11.33 -12.23 10.27
C VAL A 52 12.59 -12.37 11.14
N GLU A 53 12.40 -12.75 12.40
CA GLU A 53 13.50 -12.91 13.37
C GLU A 53 14.24 -14.24 13.21
N ASN A 54 13.50 -15.33 12.92
CA ASN A 54 14.04 -16.68 12.91
C ASN A 54 14.28 -17.18 11.48
N GLU A 55 15.39 -17.91 11.28
CA GLU A 55 15.67 -18.57 10.00
C GLU A 55 14.61 -19.62 9.60
N LYS A 56 13.87 -20.17 10.58
CA LYS A 56 12.79 -21.14 10.32
C LYS A 56 11.65 -20.56 9.47
N ASP A 57 11.45 -19.25 9.55
CA ASP A 57 10.40 -18.54 8.83
C ASP A 57 10.90 -17.98 7.49
N VAL A 58 12.17 -18.26 7.14
CA VAL A 58 12.77 -17.81 5.88
C VAL A 58 12.32 -18.71 4.74
N GLU A 59 11.76 -18.11 3.70
CA GLU A 59 11.49 -18.78 2.44
C GLU A 59 11.76 -17.83 1.28
N ILE A 60 12.92 -18.01 0.64
CA ILE A 60 13.30 -17.22 -0.54
C ILE A 60 13.33 -18.14 -1.74
N PRO A 61 12.31 -18.08 -2.62
CA PRO A 61 12.38 -18.77 -3.89
C PRO A 61 13.50 -18.23 -4.76
N TRP A 62 14.36 -19.14 -5.19
CA TRP A 62 15.56 -18.87 -5.95
C TRP A 62 15.57 -19.67 -7.23
N ARG A 63 15.80 -19.00 -8.36
CA ARG A 63 15.86 -19.61 -9.68
C ARG A 63 17.08 -19.13 -10.43
N ASP A 64 17.95 -20.08 -10.75
CA ASP A 64 19.09 -19.86 -11.62
C ASP A 64 18.81 -20.53 -12.98
N LEU A 65 18.86 -19.74 -14.05
CA LEU A 65 18.62 -20.13 -15.43
C LEU A 65 19.94 -20.03 -16.21
N GLY A 66 20.14 -20.98 -17.13
CA GLY A 66 21.37 -21.02 -17.93
C GLY A 66 22.59 -21.44 -17.11
N VAL A 67 22.42 -22.42 -16.22
CA VAL A 67 23.52 -22.96 -15.41
C VAL A 67 24.32 -23.99 -16.21
N GLY A 68 25.65 -23.82 -16.23
CA GLY A 68 26.56 -24.78 -16.86
C GLY A 68 26.42 -24.86 -18.39
N PRO A 69 27.14 -25.78 -19.05
CA PRO A 69 27.15 -25.91 -20.51
C PRO A 69 25.79 -26.35 -21.08
N ALA A 70 24.95 -27.01 -20.27
CA ALA A 70 23.62 -27.48 -20.66
C ALA A 70 22.51 -26.43 -20.46
N LEU A 71 22.84 -25.24 -19.93
CA LEU A 71 21.88 -24.15 -19.65
C LEU A 71 20.68 -24.60 -18.79
N GLU A 72 20.95 -25.40 -17.76
CA GLU A 72 19.91 -26.01 -16.94
C GLU A 72 19.23 -24.99 -16.02
N LEU A 73 17.97 -25.30 -15.67
CA LEU A 73 17.19 -24.57 -14.69
C LEU A 73 17.39 -25.20 -13.31
N GLN A 74 17.98 -24.42 -12.38
CA GLN A 74 18.12 -24.82 -10.99
C GLN A 74 17.09 -24.06 -10.12
N LYS A 75 16.27 -24.81 -9.38
CA LYS A 75 15.23 -24.28 -8.49
C LYS A 75 15.56 -24.66 -7.05
N LEU A 76 15.73 -23.67 -6.18
CA LEU A 76 15.89 -23.90 -4.74
C LEU A 76 15.07 -22.90 -3.94
N ASN A 77 14.64 -23.30 -2.76
CA ASN A 77 14.19 -22.38 -1.73
C ASN A 77 15.31 -22.27 -0.68
N ILE A 78 15.71 -21.04 -0.39
CA ILE A 78 16.70 -20.73 0.64
C ILE A 78 15.96 -20.54 1.96
N HIS A 79 16.45 -21.23 2.99
CA HIS A 79 15.89 -21.24 4.34
C HIS A 79 16.95 -20.93 5.42
N SER A 80 18.22 -20.84 5.05
CA SER A 80 19.31 -20.58 6.01
C SER A 80 20.47 -19.85 5.35
N THR A 81 21.34 -19.26 6.18
CA THR A 81 22.54 -18.57 5.71
C THR A 81 23.58 -19.52 5.09
N GLU A 82 23.67 -20.78 5.53
CA GLU A 82 24.58 -21.77 4.94
C GLU A 82 24.14 -22.14 3.53
N LYS A 83 22.84 -22.36 3.34
CA LYS A 83 22.26 -22.68 2.03
C LYS A 83 22.39 -21.51 1.06
N LEU A 84 22.34 -20.28 1.56
CA LEU A 84 22.66 -19.08 0.78
C LEU A 84 24.11 -19.08 0.29
N ALA A 85 25.07 -19.35 1.17
CA ALA A 85 26.49 -19.40 0.83
C ALA A 85 26.79 -20.53 -0.16
N GLU A 86 26.13 -21.68 0.00
CA GLU A 86 26.19 -22.79 -0.96
C GLU A 86 25.71 -22.34 -2.35
N MET A 87 24.55 -21.70 -2.41
CA MET A 87 23.96 -21.23 -3.66
C MET A 87 24.77 -20.14 -4.37
N MET A 88 25.37 -19.23 -3.60
CA MET A 88 26.27 -18.21 -4.14
C MET A 88 27.58 -18.78 -4.67
N GLY A 89 27.89 -20.06 -4.38
CA GLY A 89 29.13 -20.68 -4.83
C GLY A 89 30.35 -20.10 -4.13
N PHE A 90 30.19 -19.64 -2.89
CA PHE A 90 31.12 -18.76 -2.20
C PHE A 90 31.44 -19.29 -0.80
N LYS A 91 32.72 -19.51 -0.50
CA LYS A 91 33.20 -19.82 0.85
C LYS A 91 34.25 -18.80 1.27
N ILE A 92 34.06 -18.25 2.47
CA ILE A 92 35.07 -17.45 3.17
C ILE A 92 35.63 -18.33 4.29
N ASP A 93 36.94 -18.46 4.32
CA ASP A 93 37.64 -18.89 5.52
C ASP A 93 37.83 -17.66 6.42
N GLU A 94 37.09 -17.61 7.52
CA GLU A 94 37.10 -16.48 8.48
C GLU A 94 38.48 -16.25 9.11
N SER A 95 39.33 -17.29 9.17
CA SER A 95 40.67 -17.20 9.77
C SER A 95 41.70 -16.54 8.86
N THR A 96 41.52 -16.64 7.53
CA THR A 96 42.48 -16.14 6.53
C THR A 96 41.90 -15.05 5.64
N LEU A 97 40.59 -14.74 5.76
CA LEU A 97 39.82 -13.95 4.78
C LEU A 97 40.00 -14.48 3.34
N ALA A 98 40.42 -15.74 3.17
CA ALA A 98 40.58 -16.36 1.89
C ALA A 98 39.19 -16.68 1.33
N VAL A 99 38.92 -16.17 0.14
CA VAL A 99 37.64 -16.33 -0.52
C VAL A 99 37.83 -17.20 -1.74
N THR A 100 37.09 -18.31 -1.79
CA THR A 100 37.08 -19.21 -2.94
C THR A 100 35.70 -19.22 -3.59
N ALA A 101 35.66 -18.80 -4.86
CA ALA A 101 34.52 -19.04 -5.73
C ALA A 101 34.70 -20.44 -6.32
N TYR A 102 33.70 -21.28 -6.15
CA TYR A 102 33.63 -22.56 -6.85
C TYR A 102 32.54 -22.56 -7.93
N ARG A 103 31.82 -21.44 -8.10
CA ARG A 103 30.78 -21.27 -9.12
C ARG A 103 30.75 -19.84 -9.68
N ARG A 104 30.52 -19.74 -11.00
CA ARG A 104 30.24 -18.47 -11.70
C ARG A 104 28.77 -18.08 -11.55
N ASP A 105 28.44 -16.82 -11.78
CA ASP A 105 27.03 -16.40 -11.81
C ASP A 105 26.29 -17.09 -12.98
N PRO A 106 25.01 -17.49 -12.78
CA PRO A 106 24.16 -18.05 -13.83
C PRO A 106 23.84 -16.99 -14.89
N GLN A 107 23.32 -17.40 -16.05
CA GLN A 107 22.91 -16.42 -17.08
C GLN A 107 21.77 -15.52 -16.62
N CYS A 108 20.79 -16.09 -15.92
CA CYS A 108 19.76 -15.31 -15.27
C CYS A 108 19.48 -15.85 -13.87
N ARG A 109 19.47 -14.95 -12.88
CA ARG A 109 19.12 -15.23 -11.50
C ARG A 109 17.85 -14.46 -11.14
N PHE A 110 16.86 -15.18 -10.64
CA PHE A 110 15.62 -14.61 -10.15
C PHE A 110 15.46 -14.95 -8.66
N ILE A 111 15.52 -13.92 -7.83
CA ILE A 111 15.36 -13.97 -6.37
C ILE A 111 14.01 -13.35 -6.06
N TYR A 112 13.15 -14.11 -5.36
CA TYR A 112 11.85 -13.63 -4.93
C TYR A 112 11.82 -13.49 -3.41
N ILE A 113 11.56 -12.29 -2.91
CA ILE A 113 11.43 -12.01 -1.49
C ILE A 113 9.95 -11.76 -1.22
N SER A 114 9.28 -12.73 -0.60
CA SER A 114 7.85 -12.65 -0.32
C SER A 114 7.57 -12.17 1.09
N GLY A 115 6.36 -11.67 1.30
CA GLY A 115 5.65 -11.79 2.57
C GLY A 115 4.28 -12.43 2.31
N GLN A 116 3.62 -12.93 3.36
CA GLN A 116 2.24 -13.42 3.28
C GLN A 116 1.30 -12.39 2.66
N THR A 117 1.50 -11.12 3.00
CA THR A 117 0.85 -9.97 2.36
C THR A 117 1.89 -8.85 2.15
N SER A 118 1.51 -7.76 1.47
CA SER A 118 2.38 -6.57 1.39
C SER A 118 2.52 -5.83 2.74
N LEU A 119 1.74 -6.23 3.75
CA LEU A 119 1.70 -5.65 5.10
C LEU A 119 2.30 -6.58 6.16
N SER A 120 2.82 -7.75 5.77
CA SER A 120 3.51 -8.65 6.69
C SER A 120 5.01 -8.39 6.63
N ALA A 121 5.73 -8.88 7.65
CA ALA A 121 7.17 -9.05 7.54
C ALA A 121 7.50 -9.87 6.27
N LEU A 122 8.68 -9.59 5.70
CA LEU A 122 9.24 -10.36 4.61
C LEU A 122 9.79 -11.68 5.18
N ASP A 123 9.60 -12.77 4.43
CA ASP A 123 10.02 -14.13 4.74
C ASP A 123 11.56 -14.29 4.59
N VAL A 124 12.32 -13.33 5.10
CA VAL A 124 13.78 -13.24 5.09
C VAL A 124 14.28 -12.54 6.35
N THR A 125 15.38 -13.02 6.93
CA THR A 125 16.05 -12.33 8.05
C THR A 125 16.90 -11.16 7.54
N ARG A 126 17.13 -10.17 8.41
CA ARG A 126 18.02 -9.02 8.11
C ARG A 126 19.39 -9.47 7.58
N GLN A 127 19.97 -10.52 8.17
CA GLN A 127 21.29 -11.03 7.80
C GLN A 127 21.32 -11.63 6.39
N ILE A 128 20.33 -12.45 6.03
CA ILE A 128 20.24 -13.06 4.69
C ILE A 128 19.99 -11.97 3.64
N PHE A 129 19.10 -11.02 3.94
CA PHE A 129 18.76 -9.92 3.06
C PHE A 129 20.00 -9.09 2.69
N THR A 130 20.75 -8.60 3.69
CA THR A 130 21.91 -7.76 3.41
C THR A 130 23.07 -8.53 2.77
N LYS A 131 23.22 -9.84 3.05
CA LYS A 131 24.16 -10.72 2.34
C LYS A 131 23.83 -10.83 0.85
N ILE A 132 22.55 -10.99 0.50
CA ILE A 132 22.10 -11.00 -0.90
C ILE A 132 22.45 -9.69 -1.60
N LEU A 133 22.09 -8.55 -0.99
CA LEU A 133 22.32 -7.24 -1.60
C LEU A 133 23.82 -6.91 -1.73
N SER A 134 24.61 -7.26 -0.72
CA SER A 134 26.06 -7.04 -0.72
C SER A 134 26.75 -7.93 -1.74
N PHE A 135 26.42 -9.22 -1.85
CA PHE A 135 27.04 -10.12 -2.82
C PHE A 135 26.82 -9.66 -4.27
N HIS A 136 25.61 -9.22 -4.59
CA HIS A 136 25.27 -8.78 -5.95
C HIS A 136 25.61 -7.31 -6.22
N GLN A 137 26.07 -6.56 -5.19
CA GLN A 137 26.34 -5.13 -5.26
C GLN A 137 25.10 -4.34 -5.76
N VAL A 138 23.95 -4.66 -5.16
CA VAL A 138 22.65 -4.04 -5.46
C VAL A 138 22.69 -2.57 -5.08
N MET A 139 22.20 -1.70 -5.97
CA MET A 139 22.17 -0.26 -5.70
C MET A 139 21.44 0.06 -4.39
N PRO A 140 21.96 1.01 -3.57
CA PRO A 140 21.34 1.39 -2.29
C PRO A 140 19.89 1.85 -2.43
N ALA A 141 19.55 2.48 -3.55
CA ALA A 141 18.21 3.01 -3.82
C ALA A 141 17.12 1.91 -3.86
N TYR A 142 17.48 0.62 -3.89
CA TYR A 142 16.51 -0.45 -3.73
C TYR A 142 15.85 -0.44 -2.33
N LEU A 143 16.55 0.02 -1.30
CA LEU A 143 16.04 0.08 0.06
C LEU A 143 14.81 0.97 0.19
N ASP A 144 14.76 2.11 -0.51
CA ASP A 144 13.61 3.01 -0.54
C ASP A 144 12.32 2.27 -0.96
N PHE A 145 12.44 1.26 -1.83
CA PHE A 145 11.30 0.47 -2.30
C PHE A 145 10.94 -0.68 -1.37
N VAL A 146 11.93 -1.28 -0.71
CA VAL A 146 11.71 -2.42 0.21
C VAL A 146 11.19 -1.95 1.56
N MET A 147 11.59 -0.76 2.03
CA MET A 147 11.10 -0.17 3.28
C MET A 147 9.61 0.17 3.27
N ALA A 148 8.98 0.19 2.09
CA ALA A 148 7.53 0.32 1.95
C ALA A 148 6.77 -0.97 2.33
N PHE A 149 7.47 -2.07 2.65
CA PHE A 149 6.93 -3.33 3.15
C PHE A 149 7.16 -3.48 4.66
N GLY A 150 6.70 -4.60 5.23
CA GLY A 150 6.81 -4.91 6.65
C GLY A 150 5.49 -4.83 7.38
N GLN A 151 5.50 -5.21 8.67
CA GLN A 151 4.33 -5.20 9.55
C GLN A 151 3.73 -3.79 9.68
N GLN A 152 2.57 -3.60 9.07
CA GLN A 152 1.84 -2.33 9.05
C GLN A 152 0.33 -2.57 9.18
N GLU A 153 -0.38 -1.72 9.93
CA GLU A 153 -1.85 -1.77 10.04
C GLU A 153 -2.54 -1.22 8.78
N GLU A 154 -1.94 -0.18 8.18
CA GLU A 154 -2.38 0.46 6.94
C GLU A 154 -1.19 0.66 6.01
N PRO A 155 -1.39 0.64 4.67
CA PRO A 155 -0.32 0.78 3.71
C PRO A 155 0.14 2.25 3.63
N LYS A 156 1.12 2.64 4.45
CA LYS A 156 1.53 4.04 4.65
C LYS A 156 2.22 4.68 3.44
N ASP A 157 2.68 3.89 2.48
CA ASP A 157 3.45 4.36 1.31
C ASP A 157 2.79 4.05 -0.05
N LEU A 158 1.46 3.86 -0.11
CA LEU A 158 0.76 3.73 -1.40
C LEU A 158 0.97 4.91 -2.35
N ARG A 159 1.42 6.06 -1.86
CA ARG A 159 1.70 7.25 -2.70
C ARG A 159 3.13 7.26 -3.24
N PHE A 160 4.05 6.55 -2.60
CA PHE A 160 5.43 6.45 -3.06
C PHE A 160 5.49 5.63 -4.35
N SER A 161 6.02 6.24 -5.40
CA SER A 161 6.37 5.56 -6.63
C SER A 161 7.58 6.22 -7.24
N SER A 162 8.55 5.41 -7.64
CA SER A 162 9.79 5.93 -8.18
C SER A 162 10.40 4.99 -9.21
N PHE A 163 11.30 5.56 -9.99
CA PHE A 163 12.17 4.84 -10.89
C PHE A 163 13.59 5.36 -10.69
N LYS A 164 14.49 4.46 -10.33
CA LYS A 164 15.91 4.75 -10.08
C LYS A 164 16.73 3.91 -11.06
N LYS A 165 17.79 4.51 -11.59
CA LYS A 165 18.71 3.83 -12.50
C LYS A 165 20.15 4.13 -12.13
N GLN A 166 21.01 3.16 -12.36
CA GLN A 166 22.45 3.30 -12.30
C GLN A 166 23.03 2.71 -13.57
N VAL A 167 23.87 3.47 -14.28
CA VAL A 167 24.41 3.08 -15.59
C VAL A 167 25.92 3.19 -15.54
N SER A 168 26.61 2.05 -15.71
CA SER A 168 28.06 1.90 -15.62
C SER A 168 28.63 1.37 -16.94
N LEU A 169 28.30 2.03 -18.06
CA LEU A 169 28.70 1.60 -19.41
C LEU A 169 29.98 2.30 -19.90
N ALA A 170 30.06 3.61 -19.67
CA ALA A 170 31.19 4.42 -20.14
C ALA A 170 32.47 4.06 -19.37
N PRO A 171 33.66 4.07 -20.00
CA PRO A 171 34.92 3.67 -19.38
C PRO A 171 35.24 4.36 -18.05
N SER A 172 34.83 5.62 -17.88
CA SER A 172 35.07 6.43 -16.68
C SER A 172 34.24 6.01 -15.46
N VAL A 173 33.19 5.21 -15.64
CA VAL A 173 32.23 4.83 -14.59
C VAL A 173 31.96 3.33 -14.54
N ARG A 174 32.83 2.52 -15.16
CA ARG A 174 32.72 1.05 -15.14
C ARG A 174 32.98 0.54 -13.73
N MET A 175 32.22 -0.47 -13.34
CA MET A 175 32.53 -1.24 -12.15
C MET A 175 33.75 -2.13 -12.44
N PRO A 176 34.49 -2.58 -11.43
CA PRO A 176 35.57 -3.51 -11.66
C PRO A 176 35.08 -4.85 -12.21
N ASN A 177 35.88 -5.41 -13.11
CA ASN A 177 35.69 -6.74 -13.64
C ASN A 177 35.98 -7.77 -12.54
N ILE A 178 35.09 -8.75 -12.37
CA ILE A 178 35.26 -9.90 -11.47
C ILE A 178 35.15 -11.16 -12.34
N PRO A 179 36.27 -11.62 -12.95
CA PRO A 179 36.28 -12.75 -13.88
C PRO A 179 35.78 -14.06 -13.24
N GLU A 180 36.01 -14.23 -11.93
CA GLU A 180 35.62 -15.42 -11.18
C GLU A 180 34.11 -15.62 -11.15
N LEU A 181 33.34 -14.52 -11.23
CA LEU A 181 31.88 -14.54 -11.28
C LEU A 181 31.33 -14.26 -12.68
N ASP A 182 32.21 -14.02 -13.67
CA ASP A 182 31.82 -13.64 -15.04
C ASP A 182 31.07 -12.28 -15.09
N ARG A 183 31.53 -11.33 -14.26
CA ARG A 183 31.01 -9.96 -14.21
C ARG A 183 31.99 -9.04 -14.93
N SER A 184 31.56 -8.44 -16.04
CA SER A 184 32.42 -7.55 -16.84
C SER A 184 32.62 -6.17 -16.21
N GLY A 185 31.71 -5.79 -15.32
CA GLY A 185 31.65 -4.46 -14.71
C GLY A 185 30.98 -3.39 -15.60
N GLN A 186 30.59 -3.75 -16.82
CA GLN A 186 29.76 -2.94 -17.70
C GLN A 186 28.31 -3.37 -17.57
N GLN A 187 27.53 -2.60 -16.83
CA GLN A 187 26.15 -2.96 -16.52
C GLN A 187 25.27 -1.74 -16.35
N PHE A 188 23.96 -1.98 -16.34
CA PHE A 188 23.01 -1.07 -15.73
C PHE A 188 22.20 -1.80 -14.67
N GLN A 189 21.69 -1.03 -13.73
CA GLN A 189 20.76 -1.47 -12.71
C GLN A 189 19.55 -0.55 -12.72
N LEU A 190 18.36 -1.11 -12.49
CA LEU A 190 17.07 -0.42 -12.40
C LEU A 190 16.38 -0.83 -11.10
N CYS A 191 15.77 0.15 -10.42
CA CYS A 191 14.85 -0.10 -9.32
C CYS A 191 13.56 0.67 -9.54
N TYR A 192 12.43 0.01 -9.39
CA TYR A 192 11.12 0.64 -9.49
C TYR A 192 10.08 -0.17 -8.72
N ASN A 193 8.95 0.45 -8.40
CA ASN A 193 7.78 -0.23 -7.87
C ASN A 193 6.59 -0.08 -8.79
N LEU A 194 5.71 -1.08 -8.78
CA LEU A 194 4.44 -1.05 -9.50
C LEU A 194 3.31 -1.45 -8.55
N LYS A 195 2.12 -0.90 -8.83
CA LYS A 195 0.91 -1.12 -8.04
C LYS A 195 -0.07 -1.98 -8.81
N HIS A 196 -0.77 -2.84 -8.09
CA HIS A 196 -1.72 -3.78 -8.68
C HIS A 196 -2.96 -3.95 -7.78
N ILE A 197 -4.08 -4.29 -8.41
CA ILE A 197 -5.32 -4.63 -7.74
C ILE A 197 -5.69 -6.10 -8.04
N ALA A 198 -5.66 -6.94 -7.01
CA ALA A 198 -6.01 -8.34 -7.17
C ALA A 198 -7.51 -8.55 -6.94
N ARG A 199 -8.11 -9.49 -7.69
CA ARG A 199 -9.46 -9.97 -7.42
C ARG A 199 -9.43 -10.93 -6.22
N LYS A 200 -10.43 -10.84 -5.34
CA LYS A 200 -10.70 -11.83 -4.29
C LYS A 200 -11.81 -12.76 -4.81
N ASP A 201 -11.64 -14.06 -4.63
CA ASP A 201 -12.63 -15.05 -5.08
C ASP A 201 -14.00 -14.76 -4.46
N ASN A 202 -14.99 -14.47 -5.31
CA ASN A 202 -16.39 -14.15 -5.00
C ASN A 202 -16.71 -12.98 -4.04
N VAL A 203 -15.71 -12.30 -3.45
CA VAL A 203 -15.92 -11.24 -2.42
C VAL A 203 -15.62 -9.82 -2.94
N GLY A 204 -15.00 -9.67 -4.12
CA GLY A 204 -14.71 -8.36 -4.72
C GLY A 204 -13.23 -8.15 -5.03
N PHE A 205 -12.67 -7.00 -4.66
CA PHE A 205 -11.26 -6.66 -4.91
C PHE A 205 -10.46 -6.61 -3.60
N SER A 206 -9.15 -6.82 -3.69
CA SER A 206 -8.24 -6.59 -2.58
C SER A 206 -7.98 -5.10 -2.37
N ASN A 207 -7.24 -4.74 -1.33
CA ASN A 207 -6.62 -3.41 -1.28
C ASN A 207 -5.56 -3.32 -2.39
N ILE A 208 -5.18 -2.09 -2.75
CA ILE A 208 -4.09 -1.82 -3.68
C ILE A 208 -2.80 -2.41 -3.09
N ARG A 209 -2.08 -3.19 -3.89
CA ARG A 209 -0.81 -3.81 -3.51
C ARG A 209 0.33 -3.18 -4.29
N GLN A 210 1.54 -3.39 -3.80
CA GLN A 210 2.76 -2.99 -4.49
C GLN A 210 3.75 -4.14 -4.59
N ALA A 211 4.59 -4.07 -5.61
CA ALA A 211 5.78 -4.89 -5.80
C ALA A 211 6.97 -3.99 -6.12
N ALA A 212 8.13 -4.30 -5.57
CA ALA A 212 9.40 -3.64 -5.83
C ALA A 212 10.30 -4.55 -6.66
N PHE A 213 10.88 -3.99 -7.71
CA PHE A 213 11.69 -4.69 -8.69
C PHE A 213 13.08 -4.09 -8.71
N HIS A 214 14.09 -4.93 -8.51
CA HIS A 214 15.47 -4.64 -8.87
C HIS A 214 15.85 -5.48 -10.08
N HIS A 215 16.42 -4.84 -11.09
CA HIS A 215 16.97 -5.48 -12.28
C HIS A 215 18.41 -5.04 -12.45
N GLN A 216 19.29 -5.98 -12.75
CA GLN A 216 20.68 -5.72 -13.10
C GLN A 216 21.02 -6.53 -14.35
N PHE A 217 21.69 -5.89 -15.30
CA PHE A 217 22.04 -6.50 -16.58
C PHE A 217 23.47 -6.13 -16.97
N ASP A 218 24.34 -7.14 -17.07
CA ASP A 218 25.69 -7.02 -17.62
C ASP A 218 25.62 -7.08 -19.15
N VAL A 219 25.99 -5.97 -19.80
CA VAL A 219 25.81 -5.82 -21.25
C VAL A 219 26.83 -6.60 -22.08
N ILE A 220 27.90 -7.11 -21.44
CA ILE A 220 28.96 -7.87 -22.10
C ILE A 220 28.70 -9.36 -21.95
N THR A 221 28.43 -9.82 -20.73
CA THR A 221 28.25 -11.25 -20.46
C THR A 221 26.79 -11.70 -20.57
N GLY A 222 25.83 -10.77 -20.59
CA GLY A 222 24.40 -11.08 -20.63
C GLY A 222 23.83 -11.51 -19.28
N LYS A 223 24.64 -11.47 -18.21
CA LYS A 223 24.23 -11.87 -16.87
C LYS A 223 23.11 -10.96 -16.37
N THR A 224 22.02 -11.59 -15.98
CA THR A 224 20.80 -10.92 -15.55
C THR A 224 20.50 -11.28 -14.10
N LEU A 225 20.21 -10.28 -13.27
CA LEU A 225 19.71 -10.47 -11.92
C LEU A 225 18.37 -9.75 -11.77
N TRP A 226 17.40 -10.47 -11.23
CA TRP A 226 16.12 -9.96 -10.78
C TRP A 226 15.99 -10.20 -9.28
N ILE A 227 15.69 -9.15 -8.52
CA ILE A 227 15.23 -9.27 -7.14
C ILE A 227 13.85 -8.63 -7.08
N VAL A 228 12.84 -9.45 -6.80
CA VAL A 228 11.44 -9.01 -6.75
C VAL A 228 10.95 -9.16 -5.33
N THR A 229 10.53 -8.06 -4.72
CA THR A 229 9.90 -8.02 -3.41
C THR A 229 8.42 -7.75 -3.58
N ALA A 230 7.57 -8.67 -3.15
CA ALA A 230 6.13 -8.54 -3.32
C ALA A 230 5.37 -9.36 -2.27
N GLY A 231 4.13 -8.95 -1.99
CA GLY A 231 3.22 -9.77 -1.20
C GLY A 231 2.64 -10.90 -2.05
N ARG A 232 2.57 -12.13 -1.51
CA ARG A 232 2.14 -13.36 -2.21
C ARG A 232 3.07 -13.79 -3.35
N ARG A 233 2.69 -14.86 -4.07
CA ARG A 233 3.53 -15.58 -5.05
C ARG A 233 3.06 -15.45 -6.51
N ASP A 234 2.12 -14.55 -6.80
CA ASP A 234 1.57 -14.39 -8.14
C ASP A 234 2.61 -13.94 -9.17
N LEU A 235 3.44 -12.95 -8.83
CA LEU A 235 4.55 -12.53 -9.69
C LEU A 235 5.62 -13.61 -9.83
N GLN A 236 5.85 -14.37 -8.76
CA GLN A 236 6.75 -15.53 -8.80
C GLN A 236 6.25 -16.54 -9.84
N GLU A 237 4.98 -16.94 -9.75
CA GLU A 237 4.31 -17.90 -10.66
C GLU A 237 4.35 -17.45 -12.12
N ARG A 238 3.99 -16.20 -12.40
CA ARG A 238 4.05 -15.63 -13.75
C ARG A 238 5.46 -15.69 -14.34
N TYR A 239 6.48 -15.42 -13.52
CA TYR A 239 7.87 -15.56 -13.97
C TYR A 239 8.24 -17.03 -14.23
N LYS A 240 7.68 -17.99 -13.48
CA LYS A 240 7.84 -19.43 -13.78
C LYS A 240 7.25 -19.77 -15.14
N ASP A 241 6.08 -19.24 -15.47
CA ASP A 241 5.40 -19.50 -16.73
C ASP A 241 6.14 -18.84 -17.90
N LEU A 242 6.65 -17.62 -17.70
CA LEU A 242 7.48 -16.90 -18.68
C LEU A 242 8.78 -17.64 -19.01
N THR A 243 9.32 -18.41 -18.06
CA THR A 243 10.61 -19.12 -18.20
C THR A 243 10.47 -20.65 -18.22
N GLY A 244 9.23 -21.15 -18.30
CA GLY A 244 8.90 -22.57 -18.24
C GLY A 244 9.06 -23.32 -19.57
N GLU A 245 8.78 -24.62 -19.55
CA GLU A 245 8.92 -25.49 -20.73
C GLU A 245 8.01 -25.05 -21.89
N GLY A 246 6.79 -24.61 -21.59
CA GLY A 246 5.82 -24.09 -22.56
C GLY A 246 6.04 -22.63 -22.97
N ALA A 247 7.05 -21.94 -22.44
CA ALA A 247 7.31 -20.55 -22.76
C ALA A 247 7.83 -20.38 -24.20
N LYS A 248 7.56 -19.20 -24.78
CA LYS A 248 8.14 -18.79 -26.06
C LYS A 248 9.66 -18.93 -25.97
N VAL A 249 10.26 -19.58 -26.97
CA VAL A 249 11.72 -19.85 -27.02
C VAL A 249 12.53 -18.57 -26.77
N GLU A 250 12.04 -17.48 -27.33
CA GLU A 250 12.61 -16.14 -27.25
C GLU A 250 12.64 -15.54 -25.83
N SER A 251 11.74 -15.98 -24.96
CA SER A 251 11.65 -15.53 -23.56
C SER A 251 12.52 -16.36 -22.61
N LYS A 252 12.98 -17.55 -23.06
CA LYS A 252 13.77 -18.50 -22.27
C LYS A 252 15.16 -18.80 -22.84
N SER A 253 15.61 -18.06 -23.84
CA SER A 253 16.93 -18.24 -24.43
C SER A 253 17.96 -17.37 -23.70
N PHE A 254 19.05 -17.99 -23.28
CA PHE A 254 20.11 -17.37 -22.48
C PHE A 254 21.51 -17.68 -23.03
N LYS A 255 21.63 -17.96 -24.33
CA LYS A 255 22.91 -18.38 -24.95
C LYS A 255 23.81 -17.19 -25.24
N THR A 256 23.21 -16.07 -25.63
CA THR A 256 23.93 -14.87 -26.06
C THR A 256 23.46 -13.65 -25.26
N PRO A 257 24.30 -12.59 -25.14
CA PRO A 257 23.90 -11.37 -24.44
C PRO A 257 22.63 -10.73 -25.00
N ILE A 258 22.42 -10.81 -26.32
CA ILE A 258 21.22 -10.28 -26.98
C ILE A 258 19.96 -11.07 -26.62
N GLU A 259 20.06 -12.40 -26.50
CA GLU A 259 18.95 -13.24 -26.04
C GLU A 259 18.60 -12.97 -24.57
N CYS A 260 19.61 -12.84 -23.69
CA CYS A 260 19.40 -12.46 -22.30
C CYS A 260 18.75 -11.07 -22.16
N PHE A 261 19.18 -10.13 -23.01
CA PHE A 261 18.58 -8.80 -23.08
C PHE A 261 17.10 -8.86 -23.48
N ARG A 262 16.79 -9.64 -24.52
CA ARG A 262 15.40 -9.88 -24.97
C ARG A 262 14.54 -10.51 -23.88
N SER A 263 15.06 -11.52 -23.17
CA SER A 263 14.38 -12.14 -22.03
C SER A 263 14.12 -11.14 -20.90
N SER A 264 15.07 -10.23 -20.63
CA SER A 264 14.89 -9.15 -19.65
C SER A 264 13.77 -8.18 -20.04
N LEU A 265 13.67 -7.81 -21.32
CA LEU A 265 12.56 -6.98 -21.82
C LEU A 265 11.21 -7.70 -21.68
N ALA A 266 11.16 -9.01 -21.97
CA ALA A 266 9.94 -9.80 -21.79
C ALA A 266 9.49 -9.85 -20.31
N ALA A 267 10.44 -9.93 -19.36
CA ALA A 267 10.14 -9.86 -17.94
C ALA A 267 9.57 -8.49 -17.53
N HIS A 268 10.15 -7.38 -18.03
CA HIS A 268 9.56 -6.05 -17.83
C HIS A 268 8.15 -5.95 -18.38
N THR A 269 7.90 -6.41 -19.61
CA THR A 269 6.56 -6.40 -20.23
C THR A 269 5.56 -7.18 -19.36
N MET A 270 5.95 -8.35 -18.84
CA MET A 270 5.12 -9.13 -17.92
C MET A 270 4.80 -8.36 -16.63
N PHE A 271 5.77 -7.67 -16.02
CA PHE A 271 5.54 -6.86 -14.83
C PHE A 271 4.62 -5.65 -15.11
N CYS A 272 4.78 -4.99 -16.26
CA CYS A 272 3.89 -3.91 -16.69
C CYS A 272 2.45 -4.42 -16.91
N ALA A 273 2.29 -5.56 -17.58
CA ALA A 273 0.98 -6.18 -17.80
C ALA A 273 0.29 -6.50 -16.46
N TRP A 274 1.01 -7.14 -15.52
CA TRP A 274 0.51 -7.40 -14.17
C TRP A 274 -0.01 -6.13 -13.49
N ALA A 275 0.71 -5.01 -13.61
CA ALA A 275 0.32 -3.75 -12.97
C ALA A 275 -0.93 -3.07 -13.56
N ILE A 276 -1.41 -3.47 -14.74
CA ILE A 276 -2.59 -2.89 -15.42
C ILE A 276 -3.84 -3.76 -15.26
N GLU A 277 -3.66 -5.03 -14.93
CA GLU A 277 -4.78 -5.96 -14.78
C GLU A 277 -5.80 -5.50 -13.73
N ASN A 278 -7.06 -5.85 -13.97
CA ASN A 278 -8.22 -5.66 -13.07
C ASN A 278 -8.67 -4.21 -12.78
N TRP A 279 -7.86 -3.18 -13.03
CA TRP A 279 -8.23 -1.77 -12.74
C TRP A 279 -9.55 -1.35 -13.39
N ARG A 280 -9.81 -1.76 -14.64
CA ARG A 280 -11.06 -1.47 -15.35
C ARG A 280 -12.29 -1.95 -14.58
N TRP A 281 -12.20 -3.16 -14.02
CA TRP A 281 -13.29 -3.80 -13.28
C TRP A 281 -13.39 -3.24 -11.87
N TYR A 282 -12.26 -2.89 -11.26
CA TYR A 282 -12.23 -2.23 -9.95
C TYR A 282 -12.91 -0.86 -9.99
N ILE A 283 -12.55 0.01 -10.95
CA ILE A 283 -13.22 1.31 -11.13
C ILE A 283 -14.72 1.13 -11.39
N LYS A 284 -15.11 0.13 -12.19
CA LYS A 284 -16.53 -0.19 -12.40
C LYS A 284 -17.24 -0.55 -11.08
N SER A 285 -16.57 -1.28 -10.19
CA SER A 285 -17.12 -1.59 -8.87
C SER A 285 -17.30 -0.32 -8.03
N LEU A 286 -16.35 0.61 -8.08
CA LEU A 286 -16.47 1.89 -7.36
C LEU A 286 -17.62 2.74 -7.90
N GLU A 287 -17.79 2.81 -9.22
CA GLU A 287 -18.94 3.45 -9.87
C GLU A 287 -20.27 2.85 -9.40
N ASN A 288 -20.38 1.51 -9.39
CA ASN A 288 -21.58 0.82 -8.95
C ASN A 288 -21.88 1.08 -7.46
N ASN A 289 -20.85 1.10 -6.61
CA ASN A 289 -21.03 1.35 -5.19
C ASN A 289 -21.50 2.80 -4.93
N LEU A 290 -20.91 3.78 -5.65
CA LEU A 290 -21.36 5.17 -5.58
C LEU A 290 -22.81 5.30 -6.04
N GLU A 291 -23.18 4.65 -7.15
CA GLU A 291 -24.55 4.65 -7.65
C GLU A 291 -25.53 4.08 -6.62
N ALA A 292 -25.19 2.94 -6.00
CA ALA A 292 -26.02 2.36 -4.95
C ALA A 292 -26.19 3.31 -3.75
N ALA A 293 -25.13 4.00 -3.33
CA ALA A 293 -25.14 4.91 -2.19
C ALA A 293 -25.95 6.20 -2.44
N THR A 294 -25.99 6.71 -3.67
CA THR A 294 -26.58 8.04 -3.96
C THR A 294 -27.84 8.00 -4.82
N ARG A 295 -28.32 6.81 -5.22
CA ARG A 295 -29.47 6.67 -6.13
C ARG A 295 -30.70 7.45 -5.66
N LEU A 296 -31.03 7.32 -4.39
CA LEU A 296 -32.18 7.99 -3.76
C LEU A 296 -31.96 9.50 -3.57
N THR A 297 -30.71 9.95 -3.51
CA THR A 297 -30.38 11.39 -3.57
C THR A 297 -30.79 12.02 -4.89
N ILE A 298 -30.57 11.31 -5.98
CA ILE A 298 -30.80 11.81 -7.34
C ILE A 298 -32.24 11.60 -7.77
N LEU A 299 -32.79 10.41 -7.51
CA LEU A 299 -34.06 9.94 -8.07
C LEU A 299 -35.16 9.75 -7.02
N GLY A 300 -34.87 10.01 -5.74
CA GLY A 300 -35.88 9.92 -4.69
C GLY A 300 -37.00 10.92 -4.94
N PRO A 301 -38.26 10.53 -4.77
CA PRO A 301 -39.39 11.43 -4.98
C PRO A 301 -39.30 12.61 -4.01
N ARG A 302 -39.74 13.80 -4.48
CA ARG A 302 -39.70 15.04 -3.69
C ARG A 302 -41.05 15.74 -3.69
N GLY A 303 -41.57 16.07 -2.51
CA GLY A 303 -42.82 16.79 -2.32
C GLY A 303 -43.53 16.51 -0.99
N GLU A 304 -44.45 17.40 -0.57
CA GLU A 304 -45.28 17.17 0.62
C GLU A 304 -46.00 15.82 0.53
N GLY A 305 -45.82 14.96 1.55
CA GLY A 305 -46.42 13.63 1.62
C GLY A 305 -45.62 12.49 1.00
N GLU A 306 -44.49 12.76 0.33
CA GLU A 306 -43.56 11.74 -0.17
C GLU A 306 -42.54 11.34 0.91
N HIS A 307 -42.26 10.04 1.03
CA HIS A 307 -41.18 9.54 1.90
C HIS A 307 -39.82 9.91 1.30
N HIS A 308 -39.27 11.07 1.70
CA HIS A 308 -37.90 11.44 1.36
C HIS A 308 -36.92 10.59 2.17
N GLN A 309 -35.77 10.27 1.57
CA GLN A 309 -34.68 9.64 2.33
C GLN A 309 -34.18 10.62 3.40
N GLU A 310 -34.22 10.18 4.65
CA GLU A 310 -33.65 10.91 5.77
C GLU A 310 -32.14 10.66 5.82
N TYR A 311 -31.33 11.71 5.65
CA TYR A 311 -29.87 11.56 5.63
C TYR A 311 -29.33 11.57 7.05
N GLN A 312 -28.41 10.63 7.32
CA GLN A 312 -27.70 10.53 8.57
C GLN A 312 -26.23 10.93 8.39
N PRO A 313 -25.52 11.35 9.45
CA PRO A 313 -24.08 11.61 9.38
C PRO A 313 -23.27 10.43 8.84
N GLY A 314 -23.73 9.19 9.05
CA GLY A 314 -23.12 7.98 8.51
C GLY A 314 -23.15 7.89 6.98
N ASP A 315 -24.14 8.48 6.32
CA ASP A 315 -24.21 8.52 4.84
C ASP A 315 -23.12 9.43 4.28
N LEU A 316 -22.87 10.57 4.94
CA LEU A 316 -21.78 11.48 4.59
C LEU A 316 -20.41 10.82 4.81
N GLN A 317 -20.23 10.06 5.89
CA GLN A 317 -19.01 9.28 6.13
C GLN A 317 -18.79 8.20 5.07
N THR A 318 -19.86 7.55 4.62
CA THR A 318 -19.80 6.55 3.56
C THR A 318 -19.36 7.19 2.24
N LEU A 319 -19.90 8.36 1.89
CA LEU A 319 -19.46 9.09 0.70
C LEU A 319 -18.03 9.61 0.80
N GLN A 320 -17.60 10.05 1.99
CA GLN A 320 -16.20 10.41 2.23
C GLN A 320 -15.28 9.20 1.99
N SER A 321 -15.60 8.03 2.53
CA SER A 321 -14.77 6.84 2.31
C SER A 321 -14.71 6.42 0.84
N HIS A 322 -15.81 6.57 0.08
CA HIS A 322 -15.80 6.39 -1.37
C HIS A 322 -14.87 7.38 -2.08
N GLU A 323 -14.91 8.65 -1.70
CA GLU A 323 -14.05 9.69 -2.25
C GLU A 323 -12.57 9.39 -2.00
N ASP A 324 -12.21 8.98 -0.78
CA ASP A 324 -10.83 8.63 -0.40
C ASP A 324 -10.31 7.44 -1.22
N VAL A 325 -11.13 6.39 -1.40
CA VAL A 325 -10.76 5.21 -2.21
C VAL A 325 -10.55 5.58 -3.69
N VAL A 326 -11.35 6.49 -4.25
CA VAL A 326 -11.16 6.95 -5.64
C VAL A 326 -9.87 7.77 -5.76
N HIS A 327 -9.56 8.62 -4.78
CA HIS A 327 -8.28 9.35 -4.74
C HIS A 327 -7.08 8.41 -4.69
N GLU A 328 -7.12 7.38 -3.85
CA GLU A 328 -6.06 6.36 -3.79
C GLU A 328 -5.90 5.62 -5.12
N THR A 329 -7.01 5.29 -5.77
CA THR A 329 -7.03 4.65 -7.09
C THR A 329 -6.34 5.53 -8.14
N LEU A 330 -6.67 6.82 -8.18
CA LEU A 330 -6.03 7.80 -9.06
C LEU A 330 -4.52 7.89 -8.81
N ALA A 331 -4.13 8.07 -7.54
CA ALA A 331 -2.73 8.18 -7.15
C ALA A 331 -1.93 6.91 -7.52
N ALA A 332 -2.54 5.73 -7.43
CA ALA A 332 -1.91 4.48 -7.81
C ALA A 332 -1.71 4.35 -9.33
N LEU A 333 -2.72 4.69 -10.12
CA LEU A 333 -2.66 4.65 -11.59
C LEU A 333 -1.65 5.66 -12.14
N GLU A 334 -1.68 6.91 -11.68
CA GLU A 334 -0.72 7.95 -12.09
C GLU A 334 0.73 7.58 -11.72
N ALA A 335 0.91 6.91 -10.59
CA ALA A 335 2.21 6.40 -10.17
C ALA A 335 2.75 5.32 -11.12
N ASN A 336 1.91 4.37 -11.54
CA ASN A 336 2.30 3.35 -12.53
C ASN A 336 2.63 4.00 -13.88
N MET A 337 1.80 4.95 -14.33
CA MET A 337 2.04 5.71 -15.57
C MET A 337 3.42 6.39 -15.56
N ARG A 338 3.79 7.04 -14.45
CA ARG A 338 5.12 7.67 -14.29
C ARG A 338 6.27 6.68 -14.39
N VAL A 339 6.13 5.49 -13.83
CA VAL A 339 7.15 4.42 -13.91
C VAL A 339 7.27 3.88 -15.33
N PHE A 340 6.15 3.65 -16.01
CA PHE A 340 6.15 3.20 -17.41
C PHE A 340 6.81 4.22 -18.34
N SER A 341 6.46 5.50 -18.21
CA SER A 341 7.12 6.57 -18.96
C SER A 341 8.63 6.64 -18.68
N SER A 342 9.04 6.35 -17.44
CA SER A 342 10.45 6.31 -17.06
C SER A 342 11.20 5.11 -17.66
N LEU A 343 10.56 3.93 -17.71
CA LEU A 343 11.07 2.73 -18.39
C LEU A 343 11.23 2.99 -19.89
N GLN A 344 10.18 3.50 -20.55
CA GLN A 344 10.19 3.82 -21.98
C GLN A 344 11.31 4.82 -22.31
N LYS A 345 11.43 5.89 -21.51
CA LYS A 345 12.50 6.89 -21.64
C LYS A 345 13.88 6.28 -21.42
N PHE A 346 14.04 5.42 -20.42
CA PHE A 346 15.33 4.76 -20.14
C PHE A 346 15.80 3.95 -21.34
N TYR A 347 14.98 3.05 -21.87
CA TYR A 347 15.36 2.19 -22.99
C TYR A 347 15.54 2.98 -24.29
N SER A 348 14.73 4.01 -24.53
CA SER A 348 14.92 4.96 -25.64
C SER A 348 16.27 5.68 -25.56
N CYS A 349 16.70 6.07 -24.36
CA CYS A 349 18.04 6.66 -24.15
C CYS A 349 19.15 5.61 -24.26
N LEU A 350 18.93 4.38 -23.79
CA LEU A 350 19.89 3.28 -23.86
C LEU A 350 20.21 2.93 -25.32
N LYS A 351 19.20 2.89 -26.19
CA LYS A 351 19.35 2.70 -27.64
C LYS A 351 20.28 3.72 -28.29
N LYS A 352 20.27 4.98 -27.80
CA LYS A 352 21.09 6.08 -28.30
C LYS A 352 22.50 6.14 -27.68
N ASN A 353 22.76 5.35 -26.64
CA ASN A 353 24.02 5.38 -25.92
C ASN A 353 25.14 4.69 -26.72
N GLU A 354 26.23 5.41 -27.00
CA GLU A 354 27.35 4.89 -27.77
C GLU A 354 28.12 3.77 -27.06
N HIS A 355 28.09 3.78 -25.73
CA HIS A 355 28.74 2.77 -24.90
C HIS A 355 27.84 1.55 -24.64
N PHE A 356 26.64 1.49 -25.22
CA PHE A 356 25.80 0.30 -25.17
C PHE A 356 26.13 -0.62 -26.35
N PRO A 357 26.81 -1.77 -26.12
CA PRO A 357 27.30 -2.63 -27.20
C PRO A 357 26.16 -3.27 -28.00
N LEU A 358 25.01 -3.53 -27.36
CA LEU A 358 23.84 -4.13 -28.02
C LEU A 358 22.94 -3.10 -28.70
N ARG A 359 23.37 -1.83 -28.87
CA ARG A 359 22.52 -0.75 -29.40
C ARG A 359 21.97 -1.00 -30.82
N ARG A 360 22.70 -1.74 -31.65
CA ARG A 360 22.29 -2.07 -33.03
C ARG A 360 21.44 -3.33 -33.05
N ASP A 361 22.00 -4.43 -32.55
CA ASP A 361 21.35 -5.74 -32.56
C ASP A 361 20.09 -5.77 -31.68
N GLY A 362 20.04 -4.96 -30.63
CA GLY A 362 18.91 -4.80 -29.74
C GLY A 362 17.93 -3.69 -30.12
N ALA A 363 18.17 -2.94 -31.20
CA ALA A 363 17.36 -1.77 -31.57
C ALA A 363 15.88 -2.13 -31.77
N GLU A 364 15.61 -3.18 -32.55
CA GLU A 364 14.25 -3.64 -32.85
C GLU A 364 13.52 -4.13 -31.60
N TYR A 365 14.23 -4.86 -30.72
CA TYR A 365 13.64 -5.32 -29.45
C TYR A 365 13.32 -4.16 -28.51
N ILE A 366 14.17 -3.12 -28.49
CA ILE A 366 13.89 -1.90 -27.72
C ILE A 366 12.65 -1.21 -28.29
N ASP A 367 12.54 -1.07 -29.61
CA ASP A 367 11.40 -0.41 -30.25
C ASP A 367 10.09 -1.14 -29.92
N LEU A 368 10.07 -2.47 -30.11
CA LEU A 368 8.92 -3.31 -29.77
C LEU A 368 8.53 -3.19 -28.29
N PHE A 369 9.52 -3.19 -27.39
CA PHE A 369 9.27 -3.01 -25.97
C PHE A 369 8.71 -1.61 -25.66
N THR A 370 9.29 -0.55 -26.24
CA THR A 370 8.83 0.83 -26.01
C THR A 370 7.43 1.08 -26.57
N ASP A 371 7.07 0.42 -27.67
CA ASP A 371 5.73 0.47 -28.25
C ASP A 371 4.71 -0.22 -27.33
N GLN A 372 5.02 -1.43 -26.85
CA GLN A 372 4.18 -2.15 -25.87
C GLN A 372 3.98 -1.35 -24.58
N VAL A 373 5.05 -0.75 -24.04
CA VAL A 373 4.92 0.13 -22.86
C VAL A 373 4.11 1.39 -23.19
N GLY A 374 4.16 1.88 -24.43
CA GLY A 374 3.32 2.99 -24.91
C GLY A 374 1.83 2.65 -24.94
N GLU A 375 1.47 1.44 -25.36
CA GLU A 375 0.10 0.91 -25.28
C GLU A 375 -0.37 0.85 -23.82
N PHE A 376 0.46 0.33 -22.93
CA PHE A 376 0.20 0.29 -21.49
C PHE A 376 0.00 1.67 -20.86
N ILE A 377 0.80 2.66 -21.25
CA ILE A 377 0.64 4.06 -20.81
C ILE A 377 -0.71 4.59 -21.27
N SER A 378 -1.08 4.35 -22.53
CA SER A 378 -2.36 4.78 -23.10
C SER A 378 -3.54 4.14 -22.34
N ASP A 379 -3.47 2.84 -22.04
CA ASP A 379 -4.50 2.15 -21.26
C ASP A 379 -4.66 2.74 -19.86
N ILE A 380 -3.55 3.00 -19.15
CA ILE A 380 -3.60 3.64 -17.83
C ILE A 380 -4.15 5.06 -17.93
N GLU A 381 -3.80 5.84 -18.94
CA GLU A 381 -4.33 7.19 -19.13
C GLU A 381 -5.85 7.19 -19.23
N HIS A 382 -6.44 6.25 -19.98
CA HIS A 382 -7.90 6.08 -20.03
C HIS A 382 -8.50 5.74 -18.67
N LEU A 383 -7.82 4.89 -17.86
CA LEU A 383 -8.26 4.54 -16.52
C LEU A 383 -8.17 5.73 -15.55
N VAL A 384 -7.12 6.56 -15.67
CA VAL A 384 -6.96 7.81 -14.89
C VAL A 384 -8.09 8.79 -15.23
N GLN A 385 -8.40 8.99 -16.51
CA GLN A 385 -9.50 9.88 -16.91
C GLN A 385 -10.86 9.40 -16.37
N ARG A 386 -11.10 8.08 -16.40
CA ARG A 386 -12.31 7.48 -15.86
C ARG A 386 -12.42 7.66 -14.34
N ALA A 387 -11.34 7.39 -13.60
CA ALA A 387 -11.31 7.59 -12.15
C ALA A 387 -11.43 9.08 -11.76
N SER A 388 -10.87 10.00 -12.56
CA SER A 388 -11.00 11.45 -12.37
C SER A 388 -12.44 11.92 -12.57
N THR A 389 -13.12 11.37 -13.57
CA THR A 389 -14.54 11.63 -13.82
C THR A 389 -15.40 11.10 -12.67
N LEU A 390 -15.12 9.87 -12.20
CA LEU A 390 -15.79 9.30 -11.03
C LEU A 390 -15.63 10.20 -9.81
N LEU A 391 -14.42 10.71 -9.55
CA LEU A 391 -14.16 11.61 -8.42
C LEU A 391 -15.01 12.88 -8.49
N LYS A 392 -15.10 13.51 -9.66
CA LYS A 392 -15.95 14.70 -9.86
C LYS A 392 -17.43 14.40 -9.62
N ILE A 393 -17.90 13.23 -10.04
CA ILE A 393 -19.28 12.78 -9.79
C ILE A 393 -19.51 12.54 -8.29
N THR A 394 -18.54 11.93 -7.60
CA THR A 394 -18.60 11.72 -6.14
C THR A 394 -18.70 13.05 -5.41
N ASP A 395 -17.87 14.03 -5.73
CA ASP A 395 -17.90 15.36 -5.10
C ASP A 395 -19.25 16.07 -5.35
N GLY A 396 -19.74 16.07 -6.59
CA GLY A 396 -21.05 16.65 -6.91
C GLY A 396 -22.20 15.98 -6.14
N ARG A 397 -22.18 14.64 -6.02
CA ARG A 397 -23.20 13.90 -5.25
C ARG A 397 -23.09 14.15 -3.75
N LYS A 398 -21.89 14.24 -3.21
CA LYS A 398 -21.65 14.57 -1.80
C LYS A 398 -22.17 15.96 -1.46
N GLN A 399 -21.94 16.95 -2.32
CA GLN A 399 -22.49 18.31 -2.15
C GLN A 399 -24.02 18.30 -2.14
N LEU A 400 -24.66 17.52 -3.02
CA LEU A 400 -26.12 17.36 -3.01
C LEU A 400 -26.62 16.73 -1.70
N VAL A 401 -25.96 15.70 -1.19
CA VAL A 401 -26.32 15.08 0.11
C VAL A 401 -26.17 16.08 1.25
N VAL A 402 -25.07 16.85 1.29
CA VAL A 402 -24.87 17.92 2.29
C VAL A 402 -26.00 18.96 2.22
N GLN A 403 -26.39 19.38 1.01
CA GLN A 403 -27.49 20.32 0.82
C GLN A 403 -28.82 19.75 1.34
N HIS A 404 -29.11 18.48 1.07
CA HIS A 404 -30.31 17.83 1.59
C HIS A 404 -30.31 17.69 3.10
N PHE A 405 -29.18 17.31 3.69
CA PHE A 405 -29.00 17.22 5.13
C PHE A 405 -29.21 18.58 5.82
N GLN A 406 -28.70 19.66 5.24
CA GLN A 406 -28.93 21.03 5.73
C GLN A 406 -30.39 21.43 5.60
N SER A 407 -31.03 21.16 4.46
CA SER A 407 -32.46 21.45 4.24
C SER A 407 -33.35 20.73 5.26
N GLN A 408 -33.09 19.44 5.49
CA GLN A 408 -33.80 18.63 6.49
C GLN A 408 -33.62 19.19 7.91
N SER A 409 -32.39 19.60 8.25
CA SER A 409 -32.10 20.21 9.55
C SER A 409 -32.86 21.52 9.75
N THR A 410 -32.97 22.34 8.70
CA THR A 410 -33.76 23.58 8.71
C THR A 410 -35.25 23.29 8.86
N GLU A 411 -35.80 22.32 8.11
CA GLU A 411 -37.22 21.95 8.21
C GLU A 411 -37.57 21.40 9.61
N ASN A 412 -36.69 20.57 10.19
CA ASN A 412 -36.87 20.08 11.55
C ASN A 412 -36.79 21.21 12.59
N MET A 413 -35.91 22.20 12.38
CA MET A 413 -35.84 23.40 13.20
C MET A 413 -37.11 24.26 13.07
N GLU A 414 -37.67 24.41 11.87
CA GLU A 414 -38.93 25.12 11.64
C GLU A 414 -40.11 24.43 12.34
N LYS A 415 -40.20 23.09 12.23
CA LYS A 415 -41.21 22.30 12.95
C LYS A 415 -41.05 22.43 14.46
N MET A 416 -39.82 22.37 14.97
CA MET A 416 -39.53 22.57 16.40
C MET A 416 -39.92 23.99 16.84
N ASN A 417 -39.59 25.01 16.07
CA ASN A 417 -39.93 26.39 16.37
C ASN A 417 -41.46 26.63 16.35
N SER A 418 -42.18 26.06 15.37
CA SER A 418 -43.65 26.12 15.32
C SER A 418 -44.30 25.42 16.53
N ASN A 419 -43.75 24.29 16.96
CA ASN A 419 -44.23 23.60 18.16
C ASN A 419 -43.91 24.41 19.42
N MET A 420 -42.73 25.02 19.51
CA MET A 420 -42.37 25.94 20.60
C MET A 420 -43.29 27.17 20.64
N GLU A 421 -43.69 27.72 19.49
CA GLU A 421 -44.68 28.81 19.42
C GLU A 421 -46.03 28.37 19.99
N LYS A 422 -46.52 27.17 19.62
CA LYS A 422 -47.77 26.62 20.15
C LYS A 422 -47.68 26.38 21.67
N GLU A 423 -46.58 25.82 22.14
CA GLU A 423 -46.32 25.63 23.57
C GLU A 423 -46.26 26.97 24.31
N ALA A 424 -45.60 27.98 23.74
CA ALA A 424 -45.55 29.32 24.33
C ALA A 424 -46.93 29.97 24.43
N ILE A 425 -47.80 29.79 23.42
CA ILE A 425 -49.20 30.24 23.46
C ILE A 425 -49.97 29.50 24.56
N LEU A 426 -49.84 28.18 24.65
CA LEU A 426 -50.49 27.38 25.70
C LEU A 426 -50.05 27.82 27.10
N MET A 427 -48.74 28.02 27.30
CA MET A 427 -48.19 28.51 28.57
C MET A 427 -48.72 29.90 28.92
N ARG A 428 -48.86 30.80 27.94
CA ARG A 428 -49.51 32.12 28.16
C ARG A 428 -50.97 31.97 28.60
N ILE A 429 -51.74 31.08 27.98
CA ILE A 429 -53.14 30.82 28.36
C ILE A 429 -53.22 30.28 29.79
N ILE A 430 -52.43 29.25 30.11
CA ILE A 430 -52.37 28.67 31.46
C ILE A 430 -52.02 29.75 32.48
N THR A 431 -51.03 30.59 32.19
CA THR A 431 -50.60 31.69 33.08
C THR A 431 -51.70 32.73 33.30
N ILE A 432 -52.48 33.08 32.27
CA ILE A 432 -53.61 34.01 32.41
C ILE A 432 -54.72 33.38 33.28
N VAL A 433 -55.06 32.12 33.02
CA VAL A 433 -56.08 31.40 33.80
C VAL A 433 -55.64 31.30 35.27
N THR A 434 -54.39 30.95 35.55
CA THR A 434 -53.88 30.88 36.92
C THR A 434 -53.86 32.27 37.59
N LEU A 435 -53.49 33.34 36.91
CA LEU A 435 -53.53 34.71 37.46
C LEU A 435 -54.95 35.16 37.84
N ILE A 436 -55.99 34.71 37.13
CA ILE A 436 -57.38 35.04 37.44
C ILE A 436 -57.90 34.18 38.59
N TYR A 437 -57.68 32.85 38.52
CA TYR A 437 -58.27 31.93 39.47
C TYR A 437 -57.52 31.92 40.80
N LEU A 438 -56.20 32.04 40.84
CA LEU A 438 -55.40 31.91 42.07
C LEU A 438 -55.77 32.94 43.16
N PRO A 439 -55.99 34.24 42.86
CA PRO A 439 -56.51 35.18 43.85
C PRO A 439 -57.95 34.86 44.27
N ALA A 440 -58.80 34.40 43.34
CA ALA A 440 -60.19 34.07 43.63
C ALA A 440 -60.31 32.82 44.52
N THR A 441 -59.51 31.78 44.30
CA THR A 441 -59.44 30.62 45.20
C THR A 441 -58.89 31.01 46.57
N PHE A 442 -57.92 31.92 46.63
CA PHE A 442 -57.39 32.42 47.91
C PHE A 442 -58.47 33.18 48.71
N VAL A 443 -59.25 34.05 48.06
CA VAL A 443 -60.38 34.75 48.69
C VAL A 443 -61.49 33.78 49.10
N SER A 444 -61.83 32.81 48.25
CA SER A 444 -62.86 31.80 48.56
C SER A 444 -62.45 30.92 49.74
N PHE A 445 -61.17 30.53 49.84
CA PHE A 445 -60.63 29.80 50.98
C PHE A 445 -60.67 30.62 52.28
N LEU A 446 -60.34 31.91 52.22
CA LEU A 446 -60.45 32.82 53.37
C LEU A 446 -61.90 33.02 53.83
N LEU A 447 -62.84 33.18 52.89
CA LEU A 447 -64.26 33.31 53.21
C LEU A 447 -64.83 32.00 53.80
N HIS A 448 -64.44 30.84 53.26
CA HIS A 448 -64.84 29.54 53.79
C HIS A 448 -64.33 29.29 55.22
N ARG A 449 -63.07 29.65 55.50
CA ARG A 449 -62.52 29.60 56.87
C ARG A 449 -63.20 30.58 57.83
N ASN A 450 -63.65 31.73 57.34
CA ASN A 450 -64.38 32.69 58.18
C ASN A 450 -65.81 32.22 58.49
N ASP A 451 -66.47 31.49 57.58
CA ASP A 451 -67.77 30.86 57.88
C ASP A 451 -67.65 29.77 58.96
N GLU A 452 -66.58 28.96 58.95
CA GLU A 452 -66.31 28.00 60.04
C GLU A 452 -66.03 28.69 61.39
N MET A 453 -65.50 29.92 61.41
CA MET A 453 -65.35 30.71 62.64
C MET A 453 -66.66 31.36 63.13
N VAL A 454 -67.71 31.44 62.30
CA VAL A 454 -69.02 31.99 62.69
C VAL A 454 -69.98 30.89 63.19
N THR A 455 -69.78 29.62 62.82
CA THR A 455 -70.62 28.50 63.28
C THR A 455 -69.99 27.62 64.37
N GLY A 456 -68.81 27.96 64.89
CA GLY A 456 -68.09 27.19 65.90
C GLY A 456 -68.20 27.75 67.33
N SER A 457 -69.38 27.70 67.96
CA SER A 457 -69.49 27.80 69.42
C SER A 457 -70.38 26.70 70.00
N ALA A 458 -69.84 26.01 71.01
CA ALA A 458 -70.41 24.92 71.85
C ALA A 458 -70.38 23.49 71.23
N THR A 459 -69.95 22.41 71.90
CA THR A 459 -69.28 22.17 73.20
C THR A 459 -68.77 20.71 73.19
N PHE A 460 -67.60 20.49 73.80
CA PHE A 460 -67.07 19.31 74.49
C PHE A 460 -67.74 17.91 74.34
N ASP A 461 -66.95 16.89 73.98
CA ASP A 461 -66.82 15.70 74.84
C ASP A 461 -65.55 14.87 74.55
N SER A 462 -64.98 14.34 75.63
CA SER A 462 -63.74 13.59 75.74
C SER A 462 -63.87 12.11 75.38
N ASN A 463 -62.87 11.51 74.73
CA ASN A 463 -62.26 10.25 75.19
C ASN A 463 -60.98 9.84 74.42
N HIS A 464 -59.97 9.49 75.23
CA HIS A 464 -58.76 8.69 75.02
C HIS A 464 -58.60 7.86 73.72
N ALA A 465 -57.43 7.94 73.05
CA ALA A 465 -56.29 7.04 73.27
C ALA A 465 -55.21 7.07 72.15
N ALA A 466 -53.95 7.11 72.59
CA ALA A 466 -52.75 6.44 72.04
C ALA A 466 -52.12 6.87 70.69
N LEU A 467 -50.96 7.53 70.81
CA LEU A 467 -49.64 7.12 70.28
C LEU A 467 -49.56 6.54 68.85
N SER A 468 -48.88 7.26 67.95
CA SER A 468 -47.45 7.00 67.66
C SER A 468 -46.91 7.95 66.59
N LEU A 469 -45.76 8.56 66.94
CA LEU A 469 -44.84 9.23 66.02
C LEU A 469 -44.12 8.16 65.20
N GLY A 470 -44.08 8.33 63.88
CA GLY A 470 -43.22 7.59 62.96
C GLY A 470 -42.54 8.56 62.02
N VAL A 471 -41.32 8.95 62.38
CA VAL A 471 -40.30 9.54 61.51
C VAL A 471 -39.59 8.40 60.81
N GLU A 472 -39.42 8.45 59.49
CA GLU A 472 -38.31 7.85 58.71
C GLU A 472 -38.43 8.37 57.27
N SER A 473 -37.54 9.25 56.80
CA SER A 473 -36.22 8.99 56.18
C SER A 473 -36.32 8.26 54.83
N SER A 474 -35.91 8.92 53.74
CA SER A 474 -34.79 8.51 52.89
C SER A 474 -34.89 7.09 52.32
N ASP A 475 -35.07 6.96 51.00
CA ASP A 475 -33.97 6.39 50.23
C ASP A 475 -34.05 6.61 48.72
N LYS A 476 -32.84 6.78 48.19
CA LYS A 476 -32.43 6.74 46.79
C LYS A 476 -32.71 5.35 46.20
N ALA A 477 -33.05 5.29 44.91
CA ALA A 477 -32.57 4.23 44.03
C ALA A 477 -32.52 4.71 42.58
N THR A 478 -31.28 4.78 42.11
CA THR A 478 -30.82 4.84 40.72
C THR A 478 -31.01 3.46 40.05
N VAL A 479 -30.86 3.43 38.71
CA VAL A 479 -30.67 2.29 37.79
C VAL A 479 -31.99 1.79 37.19
N ALA A 480 -32.20 1.75 35.87
CA ALA A 480 -31.26 1.55 34.76
C ALA A 480 -31.37 2.59 33.64
#